data_AF-A0A7Y3HNJ7-F1
#
_entry.id   AF-A0A7Y3HNJ7-F1
#
_cell.length_a   1.000
_cell.length_b   1.000
_cell.length_c   1.000
_cell.angle_alpha   90.00
_cell.angle_beta   90.00
_cell.angle_gamma   90.00
#
_symmetry.space_group_name_H-M   'P 1'
#
loop_
_entity.id
_entity.type
_entity.pdbx_description
1 polymer ?
#
loop_
_entity_poly.entity_id
_entity_poly.type
_entity_poly.pdbx_seq_one_letter_code
_entity_poly.pdbx_strand_id
1 'polypeptide(L)'
;ILVSLFYSIILGHLFPKKLFYTLIVVFVSFAIINAFGIQGTHAIPTYTRTLESVFIIFYVILYLYNIISELKIKKLETDYAFWISAGFLVYFCSAIINNVIANTLTGPDHVIIRQSMWAFNALFLLILYVLIAIGLWTYRRQMTT
;
A
#
# COMPACT_ATOMS: atom_id res chain seq x y z
N ILE A 1 5.45 -5.38 -5.79
CA ILE A 1 6.58 -5.11 -6.73
C ILE A 1 6.54 -3.69 -7.29
N LEU A 2 5.50 -3.31 -8.06
CA LEU A 2 5.42 -1.97 -8.69
C LEU A 2 5.54 -0.82 -7.68
N VAL A 3 4.84 -0.92 -6.54
CA VAL A 3 4.92 0.08 -5.47
C VAL A 3 6.34 0.24 -4.93
N SER A 4 7.07 -0.86 -4.74
CA SER A 4 8.47 -0.81 -4.28
C SER A 4 9.38 -0.16 -5.30
N LEU A 5 9.16 -0.39 -6.60
CA LEU A 5 9.91 0.28 -7.67
C LEU A 5 9.61 1.78 -7.71
N PHE A 6 8.34 2.17 -7.58
CA PHE A 6 7.92 3.56 -7.47
C PHE A 6 8.63 4.28 -6.32
N TYR A 7 8.63 3.70 -5.11
CA TYR A 7 9.35 4.29 -3.97
C TYR A 7 10.87 4.26 -4.13
N SER A 8 11.43 3.29 -4.86
CA SER A 8 12.88 3.29 -5.15
C SER A 8 13.34 4.48 -6.00
N ILE A 9 12.43 5.06 -6.80
CA ILE A 9 12.70 6.27 -7.59
C ILE A 9 12.60 7.50 -6.69
N ILE A 10 11.54 7.61 -5.89
CA ILE A 10 11.27 8.77 -5.04
C ILE A 10 12.28 8.88 -3.89
N LEU A 11 12.53 7.77 -3.20
CA LEU A 11 13.42 7.69 -2.04
C LEU A 11 14.85 7.30 -2.41
N GLY A 12 15.17 7.20 -3.70
CA GLY A 12 16.49 6.74 -4.17
C GLY A 12 17.65 7.65 -3.79
N HIS A 13 17.38 8.89 -3.40
CA HIS A 13 18.37 9.83 -2.88
C HIS A 13 18.70 9.58 -1.39
N LEU A 14 17.78 8.98 -0.63
CA LEU A 14 17.98 8.61 0.78
C LEU A 14 18.47 7.18 0.95
N PHE A 15 17.98 6.27 0.11
CA PHE A 15 18.22 4.84 0.26
C PHE A 15 18.75 4.21 -1.02
N PRO A 16 19.71 3.29 -0.95
CA PRO A 16 20.23 2.61 -2.13
C PRO A 16 19.16 1.71 -2.75
N LYS A 17 19.10 1.67 -4.09
CA LYS A 17 18.17 0.80 -4.83
C LYS A 17 18.22 -0.68 -4.41
N LYS A 18 19.40 -1.16 -3.96
CA LYS A 18 19.59 -2.52 -3.43
C LYS A 18 18.62 -2.85 -2.30
N LEU A 19 18.32 -1.89 -1.41
CA LEU A 19 17.37 -2.10 -0.31
C LEU A 19 15.98 -2.50 -0.84
N PHE A 20 15.46 -1.76 -1.82
CA PHE A 20 14.14 -2.03 -2.41
C PHE A 20 14.09 -3.38 -3.13
N TYR A 21 15.15 -3.75 -3.86
CA TYR A 21 15.25 -5.08 -4.48
C TYR A 21 15.30 -6.20 -3.44
N THR A 22 16.06 -6.03 -2.36
CA THR A 22 16.09 -7.00 -1.25
C THR A 22 14.71 -7.15 -0.63
N LEU A 23 13.99 -6.06 -0.36
CA LEU A 23 12.62 -6.12 0.18
C LEU A 23 11.65 -6.82 -0.77
N ILE A 24 11.77 -6.61 -2.08
CA ILE A 24 10.97 -7.35 -3.09
C ILE A 24 11.27 -8.84 -3.00
N VAL A 25 12.55 -9.24 -3.01
CA VAL A 25 12.94 -10.66 -2.96
C VAL A 25 12.44 -11.30 -1.67
N VAL A 26 12.65 -10.66 -0.52
CA VAL A 26 12.17 -11.15 0.79
C VAL A 26 10.66 -11.34 0.80
N PHE A 27 9.91 -10.37 0.29
CA PHE A 27 8.44 -10.46 0.21
C PHE A 27 7.99 -11.60 -0.72
N VAL A 28 8.59 -11.74 -1.90
CA VAL A 28 8.24 -12.80 -2.85
C VAL A 28 8.57 -14.18 -2.26
N SER A 29 9.73 -14.34 -1.64
CA SER A 29 10.09 -15.57 -0.94
C SER A 29 9.10 -15.91 0.17
N PHE A 30 8.72 -14.92 0.99
CA PHE A 30 7.69 -15.11 2.02
C PHE A 30 6.34 -15.51 1.43
N ALA A 31 5.90 -14.87 0.33
CA ALA A 31 4.64 -15.20 -0.32
C ALA A 31 4.61 -16.64 -0.84
N ILE A 32 5.71 -17.11 -1.43
CA ILE A 32 5.86 -18.50 -1.90
C ILE A 32 5.81 -19.46 -0.70
N ILE A 33 6.59 -19.20 0.35
CA ILE A 33 6.60 -20.04 1.55
C ILE A 33 5.21 -20.08 2.20
N ASN A 34 4.52 -18.95 2.28
CA ASN A 34 3.17 -18.89 2.84
C ASN A 34 2.17 -19.72 2.03
N ALA A 35 2.22 -19.62 0.70
CA ALA A 35 1.31 -20.33 -0.20
C ALA A 35 1.50 -21.86 -0.17
N PHE A 36 2.75 -22.35 -0.10
CA PHE A 36 3.04 -23.78 -0.16
C PHE A 36 3.24 -24.45 1.20
N GLY A 37 3.56 -23.69 2.26
CA GLY A 37 3.97 -24.25 3.55
C GLY A 37 3.12 -23.85 4.75
N ILE A 38 2.46 -22.69 4.75
CA ILE A 38 1.77 -22.17 5.95
C ILE A 38 0.26 -22.16 5.78
N GLN A 39 -0.24 -21.45 4.78
CA GLN A 39 -1.68 -21.20 4.61
C GLN A 39 -2.31 -22.13 3.55
N GLY A 40 -1.50 -22.68 2.65
CA GLY A 40 -1.97 -23.47 1.51
C GLY A 40 -2.52 -22.62 0.37
N THR A 41 -2.62 -23.20 -0.81
CA THR A 41 -3.04 -22.52 -2.05
C THR A 41 -4.55 -22.26 -2.15
N HIS A 42 -5.35 -22.96 -1.35
CA HIS A 42 -6.82 -22.87 -1.36
C HIS A 42 -7.37 -21.89 -0.32
N ALA A 43 -6.53 -21.40 0.59
CA ALA A 43 -6.92 -20.40 1.58
C ALA A 43 -6.73 -18.98 1.03
N ILE A 44 -7.54 -18.04 1.53
CA ILE A 44 -7.32 -16.61 1.30
C ILE A 44 -5.96 -16.24 1.91
N PRO A 45 -5.01 -15.62 1.18
CA PRO A 45 -3.64 -15.40 1.63
C PRO A 45 -3.53 -14.21 2.60
N THR A 46 -4.20 -14.31 3.75
CA THR A 46 -4.31 -13.26 4.77
C THR A 46 -2.94 -12.80 5.27
N TYR A 47 -1.99 -13.72 5.53
CA TYR A 47 -0.67 -13.34 6.04
C TYR A 47 0.14 -12.56 5.01
N THR A 48 0.16 -13.03 3.76
CA THR A 48 0.83 -12.32 2.66
C THR A 48 0.23 -10.93 2.44
N ARG A 49 -1.10 -10.81 2.47
CA ARG A 49 -1.80 -9.53 2.26
C ARG A 49 -1.54 -8.53 3.40
N THR A 50 -1.51 -9.01 4.64
CA THR A 50 -1.18 -8.15 5.79
C THR A 50 0.27 -7.69 5.73
N LEU A 51 1.21 -8.59 5.40
CA LEU A 51 2.62 -8.22 5.26
C LEU A 51 2.84 -7.21 4.13
N GLU A 52 2.17 -7.39 2.98
CA GLU A 52 2.19 -6.43 1.88
C GLU A 52 1.72 -5.04 2.35
N SER A 53 0.60 -5.00 3.08
CA SER A 53 0.04 -3.75 3.59
C SER A 53 1.00 -3.03 4.53
N VAL A 54 1.66 -3.77 5.43
CA VAL A 54 2.67 -3.23 6.34
C VAL A 54 3.87 -2.67 5.57
N PHE A 55 4.37 -3.38 4.56
CA PHE A 55 5.48 -2.89 3.74
C PHE A 55 5.13 -1.61 2.99
N ILE A 56 3.92 -1.51 2.45
CA ILE A 56 3.52 -0.31 1.69
C ILE A 56 3.31 0.87 2.63
N ILE A 57 2.68 0.66 3.79
CA ILE A 57 2.56 1.70 4.82
C ILE A 57 3.94 2.17 5.27
N PHE A 58 4.91 1.25 5.46
CA PHE A 58 6.28 1.60 5.78
C PHE A 58 6.92 2.52 4.73
N TYR A 59 6.76 2.21 3.44
CA TYR A 59 7.26 3.10 2.37
C TYR A 59 6.59 4.49 2.39
N VAL A 60 5.27 4.54 2.62
CA VAL A 60 4.53 5.80 2.73
C VAL A 60 5.06 6.63 3.90
N ILE A 61 5.30 6.01 5.06
CA ILE A 61 5.83 6.70 6.24
C ILE A 61 7.23 7.26 5.96
N LEU A 62 8.11 6.48 5.32
CA LEU A 62 9.45 6.97 4.92
C LEU A 62 9.35 8.19 4.00
N TYR A 63 8.41 8.16 3.06
CA TYR A 63 8.15 9.29 2.17
C TYR A 63 7.63 10.53 2.90
N LEU A 64 6.65 10.37 3.79
CA LEU A 64 6.13 11.47 4.60
C LEU A 64 7.22 12.05 5.52
N TYR A 65 8.04 11.19 6.10
CA TYR A 65 9.20 11.61 6.91
C TYR A 65 10.18 12.45 6.08
N ASN A 66 10.48 12.05 4.84
CA ASN A 66 11.34 12.82 3.96
C ASN A 66 10.79 14.22 3.67
N ILE A 67 9.50 14.31 3.32
CA ILE A 67 8.83 15.60 3.09
C ILE A 67 8.96 16.51 4.31
N ILE A 68 8.62 15.98 5.49
CA ILE A 68 8.61 16.77 6.73
C ILE A 68 10.03 17.24 7.06
N SER A 69 11.02 16.37 6.87
CA SER A 69 12.42 16.65 7.21
C SER A 69 13.08 17.65 6.26
N GLU A 70 12.68 17.68 4.99
CA GLU A 70 13.26 18.63 4.03
C GLU A 70 12.83 20.09 4.25
N LEU A 71 11.80 20.36 5.08
CA LEU A 71 11.27 21.68 5.48
C LEU A 71 11.09 22.74 4.36
N LYS A 72 11.26 22.38 3.10
CA LYS A 72 10.99 23.25 1.96
C LYS A 72 9.48 23.47 1.94
N ILE A 73 9.06 24.74 1.88
CA ILE A 73 7.66 25.13 1.68
C ILE A 73 7.24 24.65 0.28
N LYS A 74 6.92 23.36 0.17
CA LYS A 74 6.42 22.71 -1.02
C LYS A 74 4.93 22.54 -0.79
N LYS A 75 4.12 23.09 -1.69
CA LYS A 75 2.68 22.84 -1.73
C LYS A 75 2.47 21.34 -1.91
N LEU A 76 2.06 20.64 -0.86
CA LEU A 76 1.90 19.18 -0.88
C LEU A 76 0.90 18.74 -1.95
N GLU A 77 -0.13 19.56 -2.15
CA GLU A 77 -1.17 19.37 -3.16
C GLU A 77 -0.62 19.42 -4.59
N THR A 78 0.54 20.04 -4.82
CA THR A 78 1.17 20.04 -6.15
C THR A 78 2.10 18.86 -6.34
N ASP A 79 2.37 18.02 -5.34
CA ASP A 79 3.23 16.85 -5.47
C ASP A 79 2.43 15.59 -5.87
N TYR A 80 2.77 14.99 -7.02
CA TYR A 80 2.12 13.77 -7.48
C TYR A 80 2.31 12.59 -6.51
N ALA A 81 3.49 12.49 -5.89
CA ALA A 81 3.81 11.39 -4.99
C ALA A 81 3.04 11.49 -3.67
N PHE A 82 2.58 12.70 -3.29
CA PHE A 82 1.76 12.92 -2.12
C PHE A 82 0.38 12.30 -2.29
N TRP A 83 -0.31 12.58 -3.40
CA TRP A 83 -1.63 12.02 -3.70
C TRP A 83 -1.60 10.49 -3.78
N ILE A 84 -0.60 9.92 -4.47
CA ILE A 84 -0.43 8.46 -4.58
C ILE A 84 -0.17 7.85 -3.18
N SER A 85 0.71 8.45 -2.39
CA SER A 85 1.03 7.96 -1.04
C SER A 85 -0.15 8.06 -0.08
N ALA A 86 -0.95 9.14 -0.17
CA ALA A 86 -2.18 9.28 0.60
C ALA A 86 -3.19 8.18 0.26
N GLY A 87 -3.34 7.87 -1.03
CA GLY A 87 -4.20 6.76 -1.48
C GLY A 87 -3.72 5.41 -0.96
N PHE A 88 -2.41 5.14 -1.03
CA PHE A 88 -1.85 3.92 -0.47
C PHE A 88 -2.08 3.82 1.04
N LEU A 89 -1.85 4.90 1.80
CA LEU A 89 -2.08 4.89 3.24
C LEU A 89 -3.53 4.54 3.58
N VAL A 90 -4.48 5.23 2.97
CA VAL A 90 -5.92 5.04 3.22
C VAL A 90 -6.35 3.61 2.86
N TYR A 91 -5.93 3.11 1.69
CA TYR A 91 -6.29 1.77 1.26
C TYR A 91 -5.64 0.67 2.10
N PHE A 92 -4.32 0.71 2.32
CA PHE A 92 -3.62 -0.37 3.01
C PHE A 92 -3.90 -0.40 4.53
N CYS A 93 -4.17 0.74 5.16
CA CYS A 93 -4.71 0.75 6.53
C CYS A 93 -6.09 0.09 6.60
N SER A 94 -6.98 0.39 5.65
CA SER A 94 -8.31 -0.24 5.59
C SER A 94 -8.21 -1.75 5.35
N ALA A 95 -7.23 -2.20 4.56
CA ALA A 95 -7.02 -3.61 4.27
C ALA A 95 -6.55 -4.40 5.50
N ILE A 96 -5.69 -3.81 6.34
CA ILE A 96 -5.29 -4.41 7.62
C ILE A 96 -6.49 -4.52 8.56
N ILE A 97 -7.26 -3.44 8.74
CA ILE A 97 -8.46 -3.45 9.58
C ILE A 97 -9.44 -4.52 9.09
N ASN A 98 -9.67 -4.59 7.78
CA ASN A 98 -10.56 -5.57 7.17
C ASN A 98 -10.08 -7.02 7.43
N ASN A 99 -8.78 -7.28 7.27
CA ASN A 99 -8.21 -8.61 7.56
C ASN A 99 -8.34 -8.99 9.04
N VAL A 100 -8.17 -8.04 9.96
CA VAL A 100 -8.34 -8.29 11.41
C VAL A 100 -9.79 -8.64 11.72
N ILE A 101 -10.75 -7.84 11.22
CA ILE A 101 -12.18 -8.07 11.43
C ILE A 101 -12.62 -9.41 10.81
N ALA A 102 -12.14 -9.71 9.60
CA ALA A 102 -12.48 -10.97 8.93
C ALA A 102 -11.96 -12.20 9.69
N ASN A 103 -10.83 -12.06 10.40
CA ASN A 103 -10.27 -13.15 11.21
C ASN A 103 -10.94 -13.30 12.58
N THR A 104 -11.52 -12.22 13.13
CA THR A 104 -12.25 -12.29 14.41
C THR A 104 -13.71 -12.74 14.24
N LEU A 105 -14.33 -12.47 13.10
CA LEU A 105 -15.74 -12.78 12.83
C LEU A 105 -15.92 -14.02 11.94
N THR A 106 -15.48 -15.18 12.42
CA THR A 106 -15.44 -16.45 11.67
C THR A 106 -16.69 -17.32 11.80
N GLY A 107 -17.67 -16.92 12.61
CA GLY A 107 -18.92 -17.65 12.82
C GLY A 107 -19.96 -17.53 11.69
N PRO A 108 -20.89 -18.50 11.56
CA PRO A 108 -21.93 -18.49 10.54
C PRO A 108 -22.90 -17.31 10.65
N ASP A 109 -23.04 -16.72 11.84
CA ASP A 109 -23.92 -15.56 12.09
C ASP A 109 -23.37 -14.25 11.51
N HIS A 110 -22.12 -14.21 11.06
CA HIS A 110 -21.43 -13.01 10.59
C HIS A 110 -21.30 -12.90 9.07
N VAL A 111 -22.03 -13.72 8.30
CA VAL A 111 -21.97 -13.74 6.83
C VAL A 111 -22.26 -12.36 6.22
N ILE A 112 -23.26 -11.63 6.76
CA ILE A 112 -23.62 -10.27 6.29
C ILE A 112 -22.46 -9.30 6.50
N ILE A 113 -21.84 -9.32 7.69
CA ILE A 113 -20.70 -8.45 8.00
C ILE A 113 -19.52 -8.77 7.07
N ARG A 114 -19.25 -10.07 6.83
CA ARG A 114 -18.20 -10.51 5.91
C ARG A 114 -18.46 -10.06 4.47
N GLN A 115 -19.70 -10.05 3.99
CA GLN A 115 -20.05 -9.50 2.68
C GLN A 115 -19.87 -7.99 2.62
N SER A 116 -20.30 -7.26 3.66
CA SER A 116 -20.11 -5.80 3.76
C SER A 116 -18.63 -5.39 3.74
N MET A 117 -17.74 -6.24 4.25
CA MET A 117 -16.28 -6.03 4.17
C MET A 117 -15.74 -6.00 2.73
N TRP A 118 -16.34 -6.72 1.79
CA TRP A 118 -15.98 -6.64 0.37
C TRP A 118 -16.39 -5.30 -0.23
N ALA A 119 -17.59 -4.82 0.09
CA ALA A 119 -18.07 -3.50 -0.32
C ALA A 119 -17.20 -2.38 0.28
N PHE A 120 -16.82 -2.51 1.55
CA PHE A 120 -15.89 -1.60 2.21
C PHE A 120 -14.56 -1.56 1.48
N ASN A 121 -13.94 -2.72 1.24
CA ASN A 121 -12.68 -2.80 0.48
C ASN A 121 -12.80 -2.18 -0.92
N ALA A 122 -13.93 -2.37 -1.62
CA ALA A 122 -14.16 -1.77 -2.92
C ALA A 122 -14.23 -0.23 -2.87
N LEU A 123 -14.85 0.34 -1.83
CA LEU A 123 -14.87 1.78 -1.60
C LEU A 123 -13.45 2.35 -1.41
N PHE A 124 -12.64 1.73 -0.56
CA PHE A 124 -11.25 2.17 -0.34
C PHE A 124 -10.38 1.99 -1.59
N LEU A 125 -10.65 0.95 -2.38
CA LEU A 125 -9.99 0.75 -3.67
C LEU A 125 -10.36 1.85 -4.67
N LEU A 126 -11.62 2.28 -4.69
CA LEU A 126 -12.06 3.41 -5.51
C LEU A 126 -11.37 4.70 -5.09
N ILE A 127 -11.28 4.97 -3.78
CA ILE A 127 -10.54 6.12 -3.24
C ILE A 127 -9.07 6.06 -3.68
N LEU A 128 -8.42 4.91 -3.58
CA LEU A 128 -7.05 4.71 -4.05
C LEU A 128 -6.90 5.10 -5.53
N TYR A 129 -7.77 4.60 -6.40
CA TYR A 129 -7.68 4.89 -7.83
C TYR A 129 -7.95 6.35 -8.17
N VAL A 130 -8.88 7.00 -7.47
CA VAL A 130 -9.11 8.45 -7.61
C VAL A 130 -7.85 9.22 -7.24
N LEU A 131 -7.21 8.89 -6.12
CA LEU A 131 -6.00 9.58 -5.65
C LEU A 131 -4.79 9.30 -6.56
N ILE A 132 -4.66 8.09 -7.10
CA ILE A 132 -3.66 7.78 -8.13
C ILE A 132 -3.92 8.63 -9.39
N ALA A 133 -5.16 8.73 -9.84
CA ALA A 133 -5.51 9.52 -11.01
C ALA A 133 -5.19 11.02 -10.80
N ILE A 134 -5.50 11.57 -9.62
CA ILE A 134 -5.13 12.94 -9.25
C ILE A 134 -3.59 13.09 -9.23
N GLY A 135 -2.86 12.14 -8.66
CA GLY A 135 -1.40 12.15 -8.66
C GLY A 135 -0.81 12.19 -10.08
N LEU A 136 -1.26 11.31 -10.96
CA LEU A 136 -0.81 11.26 -12.36
C LEU A 136 -1.17 12.53 -13.14
N TRP A 137 -2.35 13.11 -12.89
CA TRP A 137 -2.75 14.39 -13.48
C TRP A 137 -1.84 15.54 -13.04
N THR A 138 -1.51 15.58 -11.74
CA THR A 138 -0.60 16.57 -11.18
C THR A 138 0.83 16.40 -11.71
N TYR A 139 1.30 15.16 -11.90
CA TYR A 139 2.60 14.87 -12.51
C TYR A 139 2.70 15.47 -13.93
N ARG A 140 1.67 15.29 -14.75
CA ARG A 140 1.63 15.87 -16.10
C ARG A 140 1.77 17.40 -16.07
N ARG A 141 1.10 18.07 -15.12
CA ARG A 141 1.17 19.53 -14.97
C ARG A 141 2.57 20.00 -14.59
N GLN A 142 3.27 19.27 -13.72
CA GLN A 142 4.65 19.58 -13.33
C GLN A 142 5.63 19.49 -14.51
N MET A 143 5.40 18.61 -15.49
CA MET A 143 6.28 18.45 -16.65
C MET A 143 6.09 19.53 -17.73
N THR A 144 4.93 20.19 -17.75
CA THR A 144 4.60 21.22 -18.75
C THR A 144 4.97 22.64 -18.34
N THR A 145 5.43 22.83 -17.10
CA THR A 145 5.87 24.12 -16.52
C THR A 145 7.37 24.12 -16.32
#